data_AF-A0A929W485-F1
#
_entry.id   AF-A0A929W485-F1
#
_cell.length_a   1.000
_cell.length_b   1.000
_cell.length_c   1.000
_cell.angle_alpha   90.00
_cell.angle_beta   90.00
_cell.angle_gamma   90.00
#
_symmetry.space_group_name_H-M   'P 1'
#
loop_
_entity.id
_entity.type
_entity.pdbx_description
1 polymer ?
#
loop_
_entity_poly.entity_id
_entity_poly.type
_entity_poly.pdbx_seq_one_letter_code
_entity_poly.pdbx_strand_id
1 'polypeptide(L)'
;ERLLSLIPENYHKNIVVHDHFYLKGEYGLKGIHLNARNTQLPHNYKGHISCSCQSADELRERVRSFDYVFLSPLFDATREDGFSENFSARMLNEMAEKKLIGRKVMAFGNVDADNLPLVKSLGFGGAVILGDLWNRFNMHTNRDYKDLITHFRKLRRMAE
;
A
#
# COMPACT_ATOMS: atom_id res chain seq x y z
N GLU A 1 19.80 -5.25 -6.18
CA GLU A 1 20.00 -4.41 -7.39
C GLU A 1 19.51 -5.05 -8.69
N ARG A 2 19.86 -6.30 -9.03
CA ARG A 2 19.51 -6.95 -10.32
C ARG A 2 18.05 -6.80 -10.77
N LEU A 3 17.07 -6.82 -9.86
CA LEU A 3 15.67 -6.61 -10.21
C LEU A 3 15.43 -5.22 -10.82
N LEU A 4 15.96 -4.17 -10.20
CA LEU A 4 15.78 -2.79 -10.65
C LEU A 4 16.44 -2.57 -12.02
N SER A 5 17.64 -3.12 -12.25
CA SER A 5 18.31 -3.02 -13.55
C SER A 5 17.57 -3.72 -14.70
N LEU A 6 16.66 -4.64 -14.40
CA LEU A 6 15.85 -5.34 -15.41
C LEU A 6 14.51 -4.65 -15.67
N ILE A 7 14.09 -3.72 -14.81
CA ILE A 7 12.87 -2.94 -15.02
C ILE A 7 13.22 -1.73 -15.89
N PRO A 8 12.44 -1.41 -16.94
CA PRO A 8 12.71 -0.23 -17.75
C PRO A 8 12.69 1.07 -16.93
N GLU A 9 13.68 1.95 -17.16
CA GLU A 9 13.92 3.15 -16.35
C GLU A 9 12.71 4.10 -16.26
N ASN A 10 11.87 4.16 -17.30
CA ASN A 10 10.67 4.98 -17.33
C ASN A 10 9.64 4.58 -16.24
N TYR A 11 9.75 3.38 -15.66
CA TYR A 11 8.93 2.92 -14.54
C TYR A 11 9.54 3.20 -13.16
N HIS A 12 10.83 3.56 -13.05
CA HIS A 12 11.51 3.75 -11.77
C HIS A 12 10.85 4.82 -10.89
N LYS A 13 10.34 5.89 -11.52
CA LYS A 13 9.57 6.94 -10.85
C LYS A 13 8.23 6.49 -10.24
N ASN A 14 7.84 5.22 -10.43
CA ASN A 14 6.66 4.61 -9.81
C ASN A 14 7.03 3.62 -8.69
N ILE A 15 8.32 3.41 -8.41
CA ILE A 15 8.81 2.43 -7.44
C ILE A 15 9.18 3.14 -6.12
N VAL A 16 8.70 2.61 -5.01
CA VAL A 16 9.08 3.03 -3.65
C VAL A 16 9.73 1.85 -2.94
N VAL A 17 10.89 2.07 -2.33
CA VAL A 17 11.63 1.01 -1.62
C VAL A 17 11.38 1.03 -0.12
N HIS A 18 11.26 -0.15 0.47
CA HIS A 18 11.08 -0.35 1.92
C HIS A 18 12.41 -0.69 2.63
N ASP A 19 13.48 -0.88 1.87
CA ASP A 19 14.81 -1.20 2.39
C ASP A 19 15.88 -0.56 1.50
N HIS A 20 17.14 -0.59 1.95
CA HIS A 20 18.30 -0.13 1.18
C HIS A 20 18.07 1.25 0.53
N PHE A 21 17.73 2.26 1.33
CA PHE A 21 17.26 3.57 0.85
C PHE A 21 18.19 4.31 -0.11
N TYR A 22 19.49 3.96 -0.17
CA TYR A 22 20.42 4.50 -1.17
C TYR A 22 19.99 4.20 -2.62
N LEU A 23 19.28 3.08 -2.84
CA LEU A 23 18.77 2.68 -4.16
C LEU A 23 17.84 3.73 -4.78
N LYS A 24 17.17 4.55 -3.96
CA LYS A 24 16.36 5.66 -4.46
C LYS A 24 17.17 6.63 -5.31
N GLY A 25 18.37 6.97 -4.84
CA GLY A 25 19.26 7.90 -5.55
C GLY A 25 19.89 7.22 -6.77
N GLU A 26 20.39 6.00 -6.58
CA GLU A 26 21.12 5.25 -7.61
C GLU A 26 20.27 4.92 -8.85
N TYR A 27 19.01 4.54 -8.66
CA TYR A 27 18.11 4.16 -9.75
C TYR A 27 17.08 5.24 -10.11
N GLY A 28 17.12 6.41 -9.45
CA GLY A 28 16.13 7.47 -9.66
C GLY A 28 14.71 7.04 -9.31
N LEU A 29 14.54 6.29 -8.22
CA LEU A 29 13.24 5.78 -7.79
C LEU A 29 12.34 6.89 -7.24
N LYS A 30 11.03 6.62 -7.15
CA LYS A 30 10.04 7.58 -6.63
C LYS A 30 10.41 8.07 -5.24
N GLY A 31 10.69 7.14 -4.33
CA GLY A 31 10.88 7.46 -2.91
C GLY A 31 11.14 6.26 -2.02
N ILE A 32 10.95 6.48 -0.72
CA ILE A 32 11.18 5.48 0.33
C ILE A 32 9.93 5.29 1.21
N HIS A 33 9.81 4.12 1.81
CA HIS A 33 8.76 3.78 2.76
C HIS A 33 9.36 3.34 4.09
N LEU A 34 9.19 4.17 5.12
CA LEU A 34 9.64 3.88 6.48
C LEU A 34 8.81 2.75 7.09
N ASN A 35 9.48 1.84 7.78
CA ASN A 35 8.86 0.69 8.44
C ASN A 35 9.64 0.29 9.70
N ALA A 36 9.19 -0.75 10.40
CA ALA A 36 9.77 -1.16 11.67
C ALA A 36 11.29 -1.50 11.60
N ARG A 37 11.81 -1.95 10.45
CA ARG A 37 13.25 -2.22 10.26
C ARG A 37 14.03 -0.97 9.92
N ASN A 38 13.40 -0.05 9.18
CA ASN A 38 13.99 1.18 8.66
C ASN A 38 13.14 2.38 9.07
N THR A 39 13.25 2.80 10.33
CA THR A 39 12.40 3.83 10.95
C THR A 39 12.91 5.25 10.73
N GLN A 40 14.22 5.41 10.46
CA GLN A 40 14.87 6.70 10.35
C GLN A 40 15.03 7.11 8.89
N LEU A 41 14.80 8.39 8.61
CA LEU A 41 15.14 8.98 7.32
C LEU A 41 16.66 9.03 7.16
N PRO A 42 17.20 8.73 5.96
CA PRO A 42 18.61 9.00 5.67
C PRO A 42 18.92 10.48 5.90
N HIS A 43 20.16 10.76 6.34
CA HIS A 43 20.61 12.12 6.59
C HIS A 43 20.44 12.99 5.33
N ASN A 44 19.85 14.18 5.48
CA ASN A 44 19.55 15.12 4.40
C ASN A 44 18.70 14.53 3.25
N TYR A 45 17.89 13.50 3.51
CA TYR A 45 17.03 12.91 2.47
C TYR A 45 16.06 13.95 1.88
N LYS A 46 16.03 14.01 0.55
CA LYS A 46 15.07 14.79 -0.23
C LYS A 46 14.37 13.87 -1.24
N GLY A 47 13.04 13.86 -1.19
CA GLY A 47 12.23 13.08 -2.11
C GLY A 47 10.95 12.60 -1.44
N HIS A 48 10.24 11.73 -2.14
CA HIS A 48 8.97 11.21 -1.67
C HIS A 48 9.19 10.27 -0.47
N ILE A 49 8.36 10.43 0.56
CA ILE A 49 8.38 9.62 1.79
C ILE A 49 6.98 9.10 2.11
N SER A 50 6.92 7.87 2.60
CA SER A 50 5.69 7.24 3.07
C SER A 50 5.98 6.35 4.28
N CYS A 51 4.94 5.93 5.00
CA CYS A 51 5.05 4.95 6.09
C CYS A 51 3.73 4.20 6.27
N SER A 52 3.72 3.20 7.16
CA SER A 52 2.49 2.58 7.66
C SER A 52 2.09 3.16 9.02
N CYS A 53 0.79 3.25 9.23
CA CYS A 53 0.13 3.57 10.50
C CYS A 53 -0.78 2.41 10.89
N GLN A 54 -0.80 2.09 12.18
CA GLN A 54 -1.54 0.97 12.76
C GLN A 54 -2.70 1.43 13.65
N SER A 55 -2.86 2.73 13.86
CA SER A 55 -3.94 3.33 14.64
C SER A 55 -4.41 4.67 14.06
N ALA A 56 -5.56 5.15 14.53
CA ALA A 56 -6.06 6.47 14.15
C ALA A 56 -5.16 7.62 14.68
N ASP A 57 -4.51 7.43 15.83
CA ASP A 57 -3.63 8.45 16.41
C ASP A 57 -2.34 8.58 15.60
N GLU A 58 -1.69 7.47 15.26
CA GLU A 58 -0.53 7.49 14.35
C GLU A 58 -0.88 8.12 13.00
N LEU A 59 -2.08 7.84 12.48
CA LEU A 59 -2.56 8.43 11.25
C LEU A 59 -2.66 9.97 11.36
N ARG A 60 -3.24 10.49 12.46
CA ARG A 60 -3.37 11.94 12.69
C ARG A 60 -2.02 12.64 12.74
N GLU A 61 -1.05 12.02 13.40
CA GLU A 61 0.30 12.56 13.55
C GLU A 61 1.07 12.57 12.23
N ARG A 62 0.95 11.51 11.42
CA ARG A 62 1.84 11.28 10.28
C ARG A 62 1.28 11.75 8.94
N VAL A 63 -0.03 11.75 8.73
CA VAL A 63 -0.63 12.01 7.40
C VAL A 63 -0.24 13.38 6.79
N ARG A 64 0.11 14.36 7.62
CA ARG A 64 0.56 15.69 7.18
C ARG A 64 2.01 15.72 6.74
N SER A 65 2.88 14.96 7.42
CA SER A 65 4.33 14.99 7.24
C SER A 65 4.81 14.05 6.12
N PHE A 66 3.97 13.11 5.69
CA PHE A 66 4.29 12.15 4.63
C PHE A 66 3.51 12.45 3.34
N ASP A 67 4.03 12.01 2.19
CA ASP A 67 3.36 12.17 0.91
C ASP A 67 2.10 11.31 0.83
N TYR A 68 2.20 10.07 1.31
CA TYR A 68 1.07 9.20 1.64
C TYR A 68 1.41 8.28 2.81
N VAL A 69 0.39 7.69 3.42
CA VAL A 69 0.53 6.69 4.48
C VAL A 69 -0.35 5.48 4.19
N PHE A 70 0.10 4.30 4.61
CA PHE A 70 -0.73 3.11 4.65
C PHE A 70 -1.47 3.06 5.98
N LEU A 71 -2.75 2.72 5.97
CA LEU A 71 -3.48 2.33 7.18
C LEU A 71 -3.66 0.82 7.14
N SER A 72 -3.08 0.12 8.11
CA SER A 72 -2.99 -1.35 8.06
C SER A 72 -2.77 -2.01 9.42
N PRO A 73 -3.13 -3.30 9.56
CA PRO A 73 -3.98 -4.07 8.64
C PRO A 73 -5.43 -3.58 8.70
N LEU A 74 -6.23 -3.68 7.63
CA LEU A 74 -7.65 -3.32 7.66
C LEU A 74 -8.57 -4.53 7.76
N PHE A 75 -8.30 -5.57 6.98
CA PHE A 75 -9.15 -6.74 6.87
C PHE A 75 -8.45 -8.00 7.39
N ASP A 76 -9.25 -8.94 7.87
CA ASP A 76 -8.81 -10.26 8.32
C ASP A 76 -9.84 -11.30 7.91
N ALA A 77 -9.45 -12.19 7.00
CA ALA A 77 -10.33 -13.22 6.44
C ALA A 77 -10.69 -14.32 7.46
N THR A 78 -10.02 -14.37 8.61
CA THR A 78 -10.32 -15.35 9.67
C THR A 78 -11.43 -14.89 10.61
N ARG A 79 -11.82 -13.62 10.54
CA ARG A 79 -12.80 -13.00 11.43
C ARG A 79 -14.17 -12.92 10.77
N GLU A 80 -15.23 -13.13 11.56
CA GLU A 80 -16.61 -13.08 11.08
C GLU A 80 -17.03 -11.71 10.53
N ASP A 81 -16.52 -10.63 11.14
CA ASP A 81 -16.76 -9.26 10.68
C ASP A 81 -15.87 -8.87 9.49
N GLY A 82 -14.86 -9.69 9.16
CA GLY A 82 -13.90 -9.46 8.09
C GLY A 82 -12.90 -8.34 8.35
N PHE A 83 -12.98 -7.65 9.49
CA PHE A 83 -12.07 -6.55 9.84
C PHE A 83 -10.96 -7.02 10.78
N SER A 84 -9.80 -6.39 10.72
CA SER A 84 -8.70 -6.67 11.66
C SER A 84 -9.03 -6.25 13.10
N GLU A 85 -8.29 -6.76 14.07
CA GLU A 85 -8.47 -6.38 15.50
C GLU A 85 -8.30 -4.87 15.77
N ASN A 86 -7.48 -4.19 14.97
CA ASN A 86 -7.17 -2.77 15.18
C ASN A 86 -8.24 -1.81 14.65
N PHE A 87 -9.13 -2.28 13.77
CA PHE A 87 -10.10 -1.42 13.10
C PHE A 87 -11.45 -2.11 12.99
N SER A 88 -12.52 -1.46 13.45
CA SER A 88 -13.88 -1.91 13.19
C SER A 88 -14.53 -1.10 12.06
N ALA A 89 -15.59 -1.64 11.45
CA ALA A 89 -16.41 -0.91 10.48
C ALA A 89 -16.86 0.46 11.01
N ARG A 90 -17.32 0.51 12.27
CA ARG A 90 -17.76 1.75 12.92
C ARG A 90 -16.63 2.76 13.02
N MET A 91 -15.45 2.33 13.49
CA MET A 91 -14.30 3.21 13.61
C MET A 91 -13.87 3.79 12.27
N LEU A 92 -13.83 2.97 11.21
CA LEU A 92 -13.48 3.43 9.87
C LEU A 92 -14.48 4.44 9.32
N ASN A 93 -15.78 4.22 9.53
CA ASN A 93 -16.82 5.20 9.16
C ASN A 93 -16.64 6.52 9.92
N GLU A 94 -16.42 6.48 11.23
CA GLU A 94 -16.16 7.70 12.02
C GLU A 94 -14.89 8.43 11.55
N MET A 95 -13.84 7.70 11.15
CA MET A 95 -12.62 8.28 10.59
C MET A 95 -12.86 8.92 9.21
N ALA A 96 -13.71 8.31 8.38
CA ALA A 96 -14.11 8.85 7.08
C ALA A 96 -14.97 10.13 7.24
N GLU A 97 -15.97 10.11 8.12
CA GLU A 97 -16.83 11.26 8.43
C GLU A 97 -16.02 12.45 8.95
N LYS A 98 -15.03 12.19 9.81
CA LYS A 98 -14.09 13.20 10.34
C LYS A 98 -13.02 13.62 9.32
N LYS A 99 -13.07 13.10 8.08
CA LYS A 99 -12.09 13.36 7.00
C LYS A 99 -10.64 13.05 7.38
N LEU A 100 -10.45 12.09 8.28
CA LEU A 100 -9.14 11.57 8.63
C LEU A 100 -8.64 10.60 7.55
N ILE A 101 -9.56 9.77 7.02
CA ILE A 101 -9.33 9.03 5.77
C ILE A 101 -9.52 10.00 4.60
N GLY A 102 -8.60 10.00 3.65
CA GLY A 102 -8.66 10.87 2.48
C GLY A 102 -7.58 10.54 1.46
N ARG A 103 -7.33 11.46 0.51
CA ARG A 103 -6.48 11.23 -0.67
C ARG A 103 -5.04 10.76 -0.40
N LYS A 104 -4.53 10.95 0.82
CA LYS A 104 -3.16 10.55 1.23
C LYS A 104 -3.13 9.23 2.00
N VAL A 105 -4.29 8.65 2.32
CA VAL A 105 -4.40 7.44 3.13
C VAL A 105 -4.70 6.27 2.19
N MET A 106 -3.84 5.27 2.19
CA MET A 106 -3.99 4.08 1.37
C MET A 106 -4.44 2.91 2.25
N ALA A 107 -5.49 2.22 1.85
CA ALA A 107 -5.99 1.04 2.53
C ALA A 107 -5.03 -0.15 2.29
N PHE A 108 -4.54 -0.77 3.35
CA PHE A 108 -3.64 -1.92 3.25
C PHE A 108 -3.93 -2.99 4.31
N GLY A 109 -3.69 -4.25 3.95
CA GLY A 109 -3.97 -5.44 4.78
C GLY A 109 -5.22 -6.17 4.30
N ASN A 110 -4.98 -7.28 3.58
CA ASN A 110 -6.01 -8.15 2.99
C ASN A 110 -7.06 -7.43 2.12
N VAL A 111 -6.64 -6.40 1.38
CA VAL A 111 -7.50 -5.77 0.38
C VAL A 111 -7.54 -6.64 -0.89
N ASP A 112 -8.74 -6.89 -1.38
CA ASP A 112 -9.04 -7.73 -2.55
C ASP A 112 -10.21 -7.15 -3.36
N ALA A 113 -10.72 -7.90 -4.35
CA ALA A 113 -11.83 -7.45 -5.18
C ALA A 113 -13.15 -7.26 -4.41
N ASP A 114 -13.38 -7.99 -3.33
CA ASP A 114 -14.65 -8.01 -2.62
C ASP A 114 -14.78 -6.81 -1.68
N ASN A 115 -13.69 -6.41 -1.03
CA ASN A 115 -13.68 -5.26 -0.12
C ASN A 115 -13.23 -3.94 -0.76
N LEU A 116 -12.74 -3.95 -2.01
CA LEU A 116 -12.36 -2.73 -2.73
C LEU A 116 -13.48 -1.68 -2.86
N PRO A 117 -14.77 -2.04 -3.11
CA PRO A 117 -15.86 -1.06 -3.13
C PRO A 117 -16.05 -0.33 -1.79
N LEU A 118 -15.85 -1.03 -0.67
CA LEU A 118 -15.91 -0.43 0.68
C LEU A 118 -14.73 0.53 0.90
N VAL A 119 -13.52 0.15 0.47
CA VAL A 119 -12.35 1.04 0.51
C VAL A 119 -12.63 2.34 -0.26
N LYS A 120 -13.28 2.24 -1.43
CA LYS A 120 -13.67 3.41 -2.23
C LYS A 120 -14.73 4.26 -1.53
N SER A 121 -15.76 3.64 -0.94
CA SER A 121 -16.84 4.38 -0.26
C SER A 121 -16.38 5.11 1.01
N LEU A 122 -15.37 4.57 1.71
CA LEU A 122 -14.72 5.20 2.88
C LEU A 122 -13.80 6.37 2.51
N GLY A 123 -13.57 6.63 1.22
CA GLY A 123 -12.81 7.79 0.75
C GLY A 123 -11.30 7.66 0.87
N PHE A 124 -10.76 6.43 0.92
CA PHE A 124 -9.32 6.20 0.84
C PHE A 124 -8.76 6.75 -0.48
N GLY A 125 -7.55 7.27 -0.44
CA GLY A 125 -6.83 7.75 -1.63
C GLY A 125 -6.35 6.65 -2.56
N GLY A 126 -6.39 5.40 -2.10
CA GLY A 126 -6.01 4.23 -2.89
C GLY A 126 -6.06 2.94 -2.06
N ALA A 127 -5.84 1.83 -2.75
CA ALA A 127 -5.75 0.49 -2.18
C ALA A 127 -4.37 -0.12 -2.46
N VAL A 128 -3.85 -0.87 -1.50
CA VAL A 128 -2.56 -1.56 -1.61
C VAL A 128 -2.81 -3.05 -1.61
N ILE A 129 -2.39 -3.72 -2.69
CA ILE A 129 -2.62 -5.15 -2.92
C ILE A 129 -1.28 -5.89 -2.86
N LEU A 130 -1.25 -7.00 -2.13
CA LEU A 130 -0.08 -7.89 -2.05
C LEU A 130 -0.50 -9.33 -2.34
N GLY A 131 -1.06 -10.02 -1.34
CA GLY A 131 -1.40 -11.44 -1.42
C GLY A 131 -2.41 -11.78 -2.52
N ASP A 132 -3.51 -11.01 -2.63
CA ASP A 132 -4.56 -11.25 -3.64
C ASP A 132 -4.04 -11.18 -5.10
N LEU A 133 -2.93 -10.47 -5.33
CA LEU A 133 -2.28 -10.43 -6.65
C LEU A 133 -1.21 -11.51 -6.79
N TRP A 134 -0.22 -11.54 -5.90
CA TRP A 134 0.97 -12.37 -6.07
C TRP A 134 0.73 -13.86 -5.81
N ASN A 135 -0.23 -14.22 -4.95
CA ASN A 135 -0.54 -15.63 -4.66
C ASN A 135 -1.21 -16.36 -5.85
N ARG A 136 -1.54 -15.64 -6.93
CA ARG A 136 -2.06 -16.19 -8.19
C ARG A 136 -0.97 -16.71 -9.13
N PHE A 137 0.30 -16.56 -8.76
CA PHE A 137 1.42 -17.05 -9.54
C PHE A 137 2.40 -17.84 -8.66
N ASN A 138 2.73 -19.05 -9.11
CA ASN A 138 3.73 -19.92 -8.52
C ASN A 138 4.68 -20.40 -9.63
N MET A 139 5.97 -20.12 -9.46
CA MET A 139 6.99 -20.41 -10.46
C MET A 139 7.17 -21.91 -10.78
N HIS A 140 6.74 -22.80 -9.89
CA HIS A 140 6.91 -24.25 -10.05
C HIS A 140 5.70 -24.92 -10.73
N THR A 141 4.51 -24.31 -10.65
CA THR A 141 3.28 -24.93 -11.15
C THR A 141 2.65 -24.17 -12.31
N ASN A 142 2.84 -22.84 -12.39
CA ASN A 142 2.30 -22.04 -13.46
C ASN A 142 3.25 -21.96 -14.66
N ARG A 143 2.70 -22.08 -15.87
CA ARG A 143 3.46 -21.95 -17.13
C ARG A 143 3.68 -20.50 -17.56
N ASP A 144 2.79 -19.60 -17.16
CA ASP A 144 2.87 -18.16 -17.45
C ASP A 144 2.21 -17.34 -16.33
N TYR A 145 2.27 -16.01 -16.45
CA TYR A 145 1.74 -15.04 -15.48
C TYR A 145 0.44 -14.33 -15.97
N LYS A 146 -0.26 -14.89 -16.96
CA LYS A 146 -1.43 -14.22 -17.57
C LYS A 146 -2.59 -14.03 -16.60
N ASP A 147 -2.81 -14.99 -15.70
CA ASP A 147 -3.86 -14.89 -14.67
C ASP A 147 -3.59 -13.69 -13.75
N LEU A 148 -2.36 -13.55 -13.26
CA LEU A 148 -1.92 -12.42 -12.45
C LEU A 148 -2.18 -11.07 -13.15
N ILE A 149 -1.81 -10.94 -14.43
CA ILE A 149 -2.04 -9.71 -15.20
C ILE A 149 -3.52 -9.44 -15.45
N THR A 150 -4.31 -10.49 -15.71
CA THR A 150 -5.76 -10.39 -15.90
C THR A 150 -6.43 -9.91 -14.63
N HIS A 151 -6.03 -10.46 -13.49
CA HIS A 151 -6.52 -10.06 -12.18
C HIS A 151 -6.13 -8.63 -11.82
N PHE A 152 -4.87 -8.22 -12.08
CA PHE A 152 -4.45 -6.83 -11.92
C PHE A 152 -5.35 -5.86 -12.73
N ARG A 153 -5.68 -6.20 -13.98
CA ARG A 153 -6.57 -5.39 -14.82
C ARG A 153 -8.02 -5.37 -14.31
N LYS A 154 -8.48 -6.45 -13.65
CA LYS A 154 -9.77 -6.47 -12.96
C LYS A 154 -9.76 -5.49 -11.80
N LEU A 155 -8.79 -5.60 -10.89
CA LEU A 155 -8.65 -4.71 -9.73
C LEU A 155 -8.54 -3.25 -10.15
N ARG A 156 -7.73 -2.95 -11.17
CA ARG A 156 -7.58 -1.57 -11.68
C ARG A 156 -8.90 -0.96 -12.15
N ARG A 157 -9.70 -1.71 -12.92
CA ARG A 157 -11.03 -1.26 -13.39
C ARG A 157 -12.03 -1.02 -12.25
N MET A 158 -11.88 -1.73 -11.14
CA MET A 158 -12.73 -1.54 -9.96
C MET A 158 -12.29 -0.34 -9.11
N ALA A 159 -11.00 0.01 -9.17
CA ALA A 159 -10.45 1.17 -8.47
C ALA A 159 -10.73 2.50 -9.20
N GLU A 160 -10.79 2.49 -10.53
CA GLU A 160 -11.27 3.60 -11.38
C GLU A 160 -12.74 3.94 -11.05
#